data_AF-A0A364V7I7-F1
#
_entry.id   AF-A0A364V7I7-F1
#
_cell.length_a   1.000
_cell.length_b   1.000
_cell.length_c   1.000
_cell.angle_alpha   90.00
_cell.angle_beta   90.00
_cell.angle_gamma   90.00
#
_symmetry.space_group_name_H-M   'P 1'
#
loop_
_entity.id
_entity.type
_entity.pdbx_description
1 polymer ?
#
loop_
_entity_poly.entity_id
_entity_poly.type
_entity_poly.pdbx_seq_one_letter_code
_entity_poly.pdbx_strand_id
1 'polypeptide(L)'
;MIRALTPAPNAKIIVVGLPEISAGPNICVINVVPGAPGAVPFGVSDFEQRVRTNQRDAAAAVGADFVDVHEQTRGHNTCAPDNQRYVAGIIDTTSPKYHFVVHPTVLGSRAIAEGAAAVLR
;
A
#
# COMPACT_ATOMS: atom_id res chain seq x y z
N MET A 1 -11.18 -25.57 9.23
CA MET A 1 -10.82 -24.24 9.76
C MET A 1 -9.31 -24.21 9.94
N ILE A 2 -8.60 -23.34 9.23
CA ILE A 2 -7.14 -23.23 9.34
C ILE A 2 -6.85 -22.47 10.63
N ARG A 3 -6.36 -23.16 11.67
CA ARG A 3 -6.03 -22.58 12.97
C ARG A 3 -4.51 -22.37 13.02
N ALA A 4 -4.03 -21.29 12.41
CA ALA A 4 -2.61 -20.96 12.42
C ALA A 4 -2.22 -20.25 13.73
N LEU A 5 -2.16 -20.95 14.88
CA LEU A 5 -1.69 -20.34 16.13
C LEU A 5 -1.12 -21.36 17.13
N THR A 6 0.20 -21.58 17.09
CA THR A 6 0.98 -22.02 18.26
C THR A 6 2.44 -21.63 18.06
N PRO A 7 2.79 -20.37 18.40
CA PRO A 7 3.37 -20.10 19.73
C PRO A 7 2.68 -18.99 20.57
N ALA A 8 1.68 -18.26 20.06
CA ALA A 8 1.12 -17.08 20.73
C ALA A 8 -0.42 -17.12 20.82
N PRO A 9 -1.01 -17.91 21.73
CA PRO A 9 -2.46 -18.17 21.79
C PRO A 9 -3.30 -16.93 22.18
N ASN A 10 -2.68 -15.93 22.79
CA ASN A 10 -3.35 -14.70 23.23
C ASN A 10 -2.98 -13.48 22.36
N ALA A 11 -2.28 -13.68 21.24
CA ALA A 11 -1.88 -12.57 20.38
C ALA A 11 -3.08 -11.99 19.64
N LYS A 12 -3.20 -10.66 19.63
CA LYS A 12 -4.03 -9.95 18.66
C LYS A 12 -3.33 -10.00 17.30
N ILE A 13 -3.98 -10.59 16.31
CA ILE A 13 -3.47 -10.64 14.93
C ILE A 13 -4.06 -9.47 14.16
N ILE A 14 -3.20 -8.73 13.47
CA ILE A 14 -3.58 -7.67 12.54
C ILE A 14 -2.94 -7.98 11.20
N VAL A 15 -3.75 -8.03 10.15
CA VAL A 15 -3.30 -8.12 8.76
C VAL A 15 -3.28 -6.72 8.19
N VAL A 16 -2.07 -6.20 7.94
CA VAL A 16 -1.87 -4.90 7.32
C VAL A 16 -1.91 -5.06 5.80
N GLY A 17 -2.83 -4.35 5.13
CA GLY A 17 -2.97 -4.35 3.69
C GLY A 17 -1.81 -3.66 2.96
N LEU A 18 -1.83 -3.75 1.62
CA LEU A 18 -0.91 -3.00 0.75
C LEU A 18 -1.50 -1.63 0.36
N PRO A 19 -0.66 -0.62 0.07
CA PRO A 19 -1.11 0.69 -0.41
C PRO A 19 -1.62 0.64 -1.86
N GLU A 20 -2.31 1.70 -2.28
CA GLU A 20 -2.65 1.94 -3.69
C GLU A 20 -1.39 2.35 -4.47
N ILE A 21 -1.09 1.65 -5.56
CA ILE A 21 0.00 1.90 -6.51
C ILE A 21 -0.57 2.50 -7.79
N SER A 22 -1.77 2.09 -8.21
CA SER A 22 -2.41 2.55 -9.45
C SER A 22 -3.14 3.89 -9.32
N ALA A 23 -3.21 4.61 -10.43
CA ALA A 23 -4.08 5.75 -10.65
C ALA A 23 -5.14 5.36 -11.69
N GLY A 24 -6.18 4.68 -11.24
CA GLY A 24 -7.17 4.08 -12.13
C GLY A 24 -6.49 3.04 -13.05
N PRO A 25 -6.58 3.17 -14.39
CA PRO A 25 -5.97 2.23 -15.32
C PRO A 25 -4.44 2.40 -15.47
N ASN A 26 -3.87 3.45 -14.88
CA ASN A 26 -2.48 3.84 -15.10
C ASN A 26 -1.59 3.59 -13.87
N ILE A 27 -0.28 3.56 -14.12
CA ILE A 27 0.77 3.70 -13.11
C ILE A 27 1.79 4.73 -13.58
N CYS A 28 2.55 5.33 -12.66
CA CYS A 28 3.61 6.27 -13.00
C CYS A 28 4.92 5.81 -12.35
N VAL A 29 5.60 4.86 -13.00
CA VAL A 29 6.84 4.25 -12.48
C VAL A 29 8.11 4.92 -12.99
N ILE A 30 7.98 5.88 -13.91
CA ILE A 30 9.07 6.73 -14.39
C ILE A 30 8.71 8.19 -14.03
N ASN A 31 9.34 8.72 -12.98
CA ASN A 31 9.09 10.07 -12.47
C ASN A 31 10.42 10.83 -12.40
N VAL A 32 10.78 11.48 -13.50
CA VAL A 32 12.06 12.21 -13.62
C VAL A 32 11.91 13.71 -13.87
N VAL A 33 10.69 14.14 -14.21
CA VAL A 33 10.35 15.56 -14.44
C VAL A 33 9.44 16.03 -13.30
N PRO A 34 9.84 17.04 -12.53
CA PRO A 34 9.01 17.57 -11.45
C PRO A 34 7.62 17.98 -11.93
N GLY A 35 6.58 17.55 -11.21
CA GLY A 35 5.18 17.84 -11.52
C GLY A 35 4.62 17.16 -12.78
N ALA A 36 5.39 16.30 -13.45
CA ALA A 36 4.97 15.60 -14.67
C ALA A 36 5.22 14.08 -14.55
N PRO A 37 4.40 13.36 -13.75
CA PRO A 37 4.53 11.92 -13.59
C PRO A 37 4.25 11.17 -14.90
N GLY A 38 5.10 10.19 -15.23
CA GLY A 38 5.05 9.46 -16.49
C GLY A 38 4.00 8.35 -16.50
N ALA A 39 2.73 8.72 -16.72
CA ALA A 39 1.62 7.77 -16.74
C ALA A 39 1.73 6.76 -17.89
N VAL A 40 1.61 5.48 -17.56
CA VAL A 40 1.52 4.37 -18.52
C VAL A 40 0.30 3.49 -18.21
N PRO A 41 -0.47 3.08 -19.23
CA PRO A 41 -1.63 2.22 -19.05
C PRO A 41 -1.19 0.77 -18.83
N PHE A 42 -0.99 0.38 -17.57
CA PHE A 42 -0.56 -0.97 -17.20
C PHE A 42 -1.63 -1.78 -16.45
N GLY A 43 -2.72 -1.13 -16.00
CA GLY A 43 -3.94 -1.82 -15.54
C GLY A 43 -3.78 -2.72 -14.32
N VAL A 44 -3.05 -2.28 -13.28
CA VAL A 44 -2.84 -3.10 -12.06
C VAL A 44 -3.92 -2.96 -10.99
N SER A 45 -4.88 -2.04 -11.16
CA SER A 45 -5.96 -1.81 -10.20
C SER A 45 -6.75 -3.08 -9.86
N ASP A 46 -7.02 -3.92 -10.85
CA ASP A 46 -7.76 -5.16 -10.64
C ASP A 46 -6.95 -6.16 -9.81
N PHE A 47 -5.62 -6.17 -9.97
CA PHE A 47 -4.73 -7.00 -9.17
C PHE A 47 -4.67 -6.50 -7.73
N GLU A 48 -4.55 -5.19 -7.52
CA GLU A 48 -4.59 -4.58 -6.19
C GLU A 48 -5.88 -4.92 -5.45
N GLN A 49 -7.02 -4.83 -6.13
CA GLN A 49 -8.32 -5.13 -5.53
C GLN A 49 -8.49 -6.62 -5.21
N ARG A 50 -7.94 -7.51 -6.03
CA ARG A 50 -7.88 -8.95 -5.73
C ARG A 50 -7.00 -9.23 -4.52
N VAL A 51 -5.82 -8.63 -4.43
CA VAL A 51 -4.92 -8.79 -3.27
C VAL A 51 -5.57 -8.25 -2.01
N ARG A 52 -6.16 -7.05 -2.06
CA ARG A 52 -6.91 -6.44 -0.95
C ARG A 52 -8.04 -7.35 -0.46
N THR A 53 -8.82 -7.90 -1.39
CA THR A 53 -9.91 -8.84 -1.05
C THR A 53 -9.37 -10.11 -0.41
N ASN A 54 -8.33 -10.71 -0.98
CA ASN A 54 -7.72 -11.92 -0.43
C ASN A 54 -7.16 -11.69 0.98
N GLN A 55 -6.52 -10.55 1.25
CA GLN A 55 -6.01 -10.21 2.59
C GLN A 55 -7.15 -10.03 3.60
N ARG A 56 -8.22 -9.34 3.22
CA ARG A 56 -9.41 -9.16 4.06
C ARG A 56 -10.08 -10.49 4.39
N ASP A 57 -10.28 -11.34 3.38
CA ASP A 57 -10.95 -12.62 3.54
C ASP A 57 -10.10 -13.60 4.38
N ALA A 58 -8.78 -13.58 4.20
CA ALA A 58 -7.84 -14.33 5.02
C ALA A 58 -7.87 -13.87 6.49
N ALA A 59 -7.90 -12.57 6.74
CA ALA A 59 -8.03 -12.02 8.09
C ALA A 59 -9.33 -12.49 8.76
N ALA A 60 -10.47 -12.37 8.05
CA ALA A 60 -11.77 -12.81 8.53
C ALA A 60 -11.80 -14.32 8.85
N ALA A 61 -11.17 -15.16 8.02
CA ALA A 61 -11.13 -16.60 8.21
C ALA A 61 -10.42 -17.07 9.50
N VAL A 62 -9.56 -16.23 10.09
CA VAL A 62 -8.83 -16.50 11.33
C VAL A 62 -9.24 -15.58 12.49
N GLY A 63 -10.23 -14.70 12.29
CA GLY A 63 -10.66 -13.72 13.29
C GLY A 63 -9.63 -12.63 13.57
N ALA A 64 -8.80 -12.28 12.59
CA ALA A 64 -7.85 -11.17 12.67
C ALA A 64 -8.49 -9.85 12.21
N ASP A 65 -7.97 -8.72 12.70
CA ASP A 65 -8.31 -7.41 12.19
C ASP A 65 -7.61 -7.17 10.84
N PHE A 66 -8.29 -6.52 9.89
CA PHE A 66 -7.70 -6.09 8.62
C PHE A 66 -7.60 -4.57 8.57
N VAL A 67 -6.39 -4.06 8.32
CA VAL A 67 -6.14 -2.62 8.10
C VAL A 67 -6.12 -2.38 6.60
N ASP A 68 -7.13 -1.68 6.10
CA ASP A 68 -7.28 -1.37 4.68
C ASP A 68 -6.39 -0.20 4.25
N VAL A 69 -5.10 -0.49 4.12
CA VAL A 69 -4.08 0.48 3.72
C VAL A 69 -4.34 1.04 2.32
N HIS A 70 -4.93 0.24 1.43
CA HIS A 70 -5.28 0.68 0.09
C HIS A 70 -6.27 1.85 0.14
N GLU A 71 -7.33 1.74 0.95
CA GLU A 71 -8.27 2.85 1.12
C GLU A 71 -7.62 4.04 1.86
N GLN A 72 -6.82 3.78 2.90
CA GLN A 72 -6.13 4.82 3.68
C GLN A 72 -5.17 5.67 2.84
N THR A 73 -4.59 5.08 1.80
CA THR A 73 -3.57 5.73 0.96
C THR A 73 -4.09 6.11 -0.43
N ARG A 74 -5.40 6.01 -0.66
CA ARG A 74 -6.02 6.34 -1.94
C ARG A 74 -5.65 7.75 -2.39
N GLY A 75 -5.23 7.88 -3.65
CA GLY A 75 -4.78 9.13 -4.25
C GLY A 75 -3.31 9.48 -3.99
N HIS A 76 -2.62 8.72 -3.11
CA HIS A 76 -1.18 8.84 -2.85
C HIS A 76 -0.34 7.78 -3.60
N ASN A 77 -0.91 7.26 -4.68
CA ASN A 77 -0.33 6.26 -5.58
C ASN A 77 0.86 6.80 -6.39
N THR A 78 1.40 5.97 -7.29
CA THR A 78 2.60 6.32 -8.07
C THR A 78 2.46 7.57 -8.94
N CYS A 79 1.23 7.99 -9.28
CA CYS A 79 0.96 9.18 -10.09
C CYS A 79 0.61 10.43 -9.28
N ALA A 80 0.63 10.33 -7.95
CA ALA A 80 0.39 11.48 -7.08
C ALA A 80 1.40 12.61 -7.31
N PRO A 81 1.08 13.85 -6.90
CA PRO A 81 2.04 14.94 -6.86
C PRO A 81 3.33 14.53 -6.13
N ASP A 82 4.47 15.06 -6.56
CA ASP A 82 5.79 14.61 -6.10
C ASP A 82 5.92 14.56 -4.57
N ASN A 83 5.47 15.58 -3.86
CA ASN A 83 5.54 15.64 -2.40
C ASN A 83 4.45 14.83 -1.66
N GLN A 84 3.54 14.18 -2.38
CA GLN A 84 2.43 13.40 -1.84
C GLN A 84 2.51 11.92 -2.24
N ARG A 85 3.53 11.52 -3.00
CA ARG A 85 3.69 10.15 -3.46
C ARG A 85 4.09 9.22 -2.31
N TYR A 86 3.19 8.30 -1.95
CA TYR A 86 3.45 7.31 -0.91
C TYR A 86 4.17 6.09 -1.45
N VAL A 87 4.09 5.78 -2.74
CA VAL A 87 4.79 4.66 -3.40
C VAL A 87 5.75 5.18 -4.46
N ALA A 88 7.03 4.89 -4.33
CA ALA A 88 8.05 5.33 -5.30
C ALA A 88 7.94 4.57 -6.63
N GLY A 89 8.37 5.20 -7.72
CA GLY A 89 8.51 4.55 -9.02
C GLY A 89 9.71 3.59 -9.11
N ILE A 90 9.97 3.10 -10.33
CA ILE A 90 11.16 2.31 -10.68
C ILE A 90 12.35 3.23 -10.97
N ILE A 91 12.12 4.26 -11.79
CA ILE A 91 13.06 5.35 -12.00
C ILE A 91 12.39 6.60 -11.46
N ASP A 92 12.83 7.05 -10.29
CA ASP A 92 12.12 8.10 -9.58
C ASP A 92 13.11 9.08 -8.93
N THR A 93 13.16 10.30 -9.47
CA THR A 93 14.01 11.37 -8.93
C THR A 93 13.19 12.47 -8.28
N THR A 94 11.87 12.32 -8.21
CA THR A 94 10.96 13.36 -7.70
C THR A 94 10.24 12.94 -6.41
N SER A 95 10.11 11.64 -6.16
CA SER A 95 9.52 11.11 -4.93
C SER A 95 10.31 11.51 -3.68
N PRO A 96 9.63 11.71 -2.55
CA PRO A 96 10.29 11.91 -1.27
C PRO A 96 11.08 10.64 -0.91
N LYS A 97 12.24 10.83 -0.28
CA LYS A 97 13.17 9.79 0.24
C LYS A 97 12.58 8.37 0.26
N TYR A 98 13.15 7.47 -0.54
CA TYR A 98 12.77 6.06 -0.62
C TYR A 98 14.03 5.19 -0.82
N HIS A 99 13.91 3.88 -0.58
CA HIS A 99 15.03 2.94 -0.65
C HIS A 99 14.82 1.77 -1.61
N PHE A 100 13.57 1.46 -1.95
CA PHE A 100 13.21 0.38 -2.85
C PHE A 100 12.22 0.87 -3.91
N VAL A 101 12.37 0.36 -5.12
CA VAL A 101 11.48 0.65 -6.25
C VAL A 101 10.10 0.05 -6.01
N VAL A 102 9.02 0.77 -6.33
CA VAL A 102 7.63 0.30 -6.14
C VAL A 102 7.33 -0.06 -4.66
N HIS A 103 7.99 0.62 -3.73
CA HIS A 103 7.78 0.48 -2.29
C HIS A 103 7.40 1.81 -1.66
N PRO A 104 6.87 1.79 -0.42
CA PRO A 104 6.56 3.01 0.27
C PRO A 104 7.76 3.96 0.40
N THR A 105 7.52 5.24 0.14
CA THR A 105 8.43 6.33 0.52
C THR A 105 8.42 6.48 2.04
N VAL A 106 9.34 7.26 2.61
CA VAL A 106 9.29 7.57 4.06
C VAL A 106 7.94 8.15 4.49
N LEU A 107 7.33 8.96 3.62
CA LEU A 107 5.99 9.52 3.84
C LEU A 107 4.93 8.40 3.82
N GLY A 108 4.98 7.52 2.83
CA GLY A 108 4.10 6.35 2.75
C GLY A 108 4.24 5.41 3.94
N SER A 109 5.46 5.06 4.35
CA SER A 109 5.71 4.21 5.52
C SER A 109 5.12 4.79 6.80
N ARG A 110 5.19 6.12 6.97
CA ARG A 110 4.57 6.80 8.11
C ARG A 110 3.05 6.68 8.09
N ALA A 111 2.41 6.94 6.95
CA ALA A 111 0.96 6.82 6.81
C ALA A 111 0.47 5.38 7.09
N ILE A 112 1.18 4.37 6.58
CA ILE A 112 0.89 2.95 6.85
C ILE A 112 1.02 2.64 8.34
N ALA A 113 2.09 3.12 8.98
CA ALA A 113 2.33 2.90 10.41
C ALA A 113 1.25 3.56 11.29
N GLU A 114 0.81 4.77 10.93
CA GLU A 114 -0.28 5.47 11.64
C GLU A 114 -1.61 4.71 11.51
N GLY A 115 -1.93 4.22 10.31
CA GLY A 115 -3.10 3.38 10.07
C GLY A 115 -3.08 2.07 10.86
N ALA A 116 -1.91 1.41 10.92
CA ALA A 116 -1.73 0.19 11.72
C ALA A 116 -1.78 0.47 13.23
N ALA A 117 -1.24 1.60 13.70
CA ALA A 117 -1.28 1.98 15.10
C ALA A 117 -2.69 2.32 15.58
N ALA A 118 -3.57 2.82 14.70
CA ALA A 118 -4.94 3.19 15.04
C ALA A 118 -5.77 2.00 15.54
N VAL A 119 -5.47 0.77 15.11
CA VAL A 119 -6.18 -0.45 15.53
C VAL A 119 -5.59 -1.13 16.77
N LEU A 120 -4.51 -0.58 17.33
CA LEU A 120 -3.85 -1.08 18.55
C LEU A 120 -4.35 -0.40 19.84
N ARG A 121 -5.24 0.59 19.73
CA ARG A 121 -5.85 1.29 20.86
C ARG A 121 -7.03 0.51 21.42
#